data_AF-A0A257RQ03-F1
#
_entry.id   AF-A0A257RQ03-F1
#
_cell.length_a   1.000
_cell.length_b   1.000
_cell.length_c   1.000
_cell.angle_alpha   90.00
_cell.angle_beta   90.00
_cell.angle_gamma   90.00
#
_symmetry.space_group_name_H-M   'P 1'
#
loop_
_entity.id
_entity.type
_entity.pdbx_description
1 polymer ?
#
loop_
_entity_poly.entity_id
_entity_poly.type
_entity_poly.pdbx_seq_one_letter_code
_entity_poly.pdbx_strand_id
1 'polypeptide(L)' 'MANDWTKLTKAYKGLWVALAEDETTVLGAGKTVRAALLAAKKKSPKMPFLTHIPEKIVSYVGSI' A
#
# COMPACT_ATOMS: atom_id res chain seq x y z
N MET A 1 16.56 5.37 -8.79
CA MET A 1 16.45 3.93 -8.46
C MET A 1 14.99 3.72 -8.06
N ALA A 2 14.17 3.13 -8.93
CA ALA A 2 12.75 2.98 -8.67
C ALA A 2 12.56 1.83 -7.67
N ASN A 3 11.94 2.09 -6.52
CA ASN A 3 11.56 1.02 -5.61
C ASN A 3 10.61 0.06 -6.37
N ASP A 4 10.91 -1.23 -6.35
CA ASP A 4 10.13 -2.25 -7.04
C ASP A 4 8.82 -2.51 -6.26
N TRP A 5 7.78 -1.75 -6.57
CA TRP A 5 6.47 -1.86 -5.93
C TRP A 5 5.62 -2.98 -6.58
N THR A 6 6.17 -3.70 -7.55
CA THR A 6 5.48 -4.76 -8.30
C THR A 6 5.08 -5.92 -7.37
N LYS A 7 5.90 -6.22 -6.37
CA LYS A 7 5.59 -7.26 -5.36
C LYS A 7 4.47 -6.81 -4.41
N LEU A 8 4.51 -5.56 -3.94
CA LEU A 8 3.49 -4.98 -3.07
C LEU A 8 2.15 -4.88 -3.78
N THR A 9 2.16 -4.31 -4.99
CA THR A 9 0.95 -4.19 -5.81
C THR A 9 0.35 -5.55 -6.11
N LYS A 10 1.16 -6.59 -6.40
CA LYS A 10 0.64 -7.95 -6.67
C LYS A 10 0.07 -8.63 -5.42
N ALA A 11 0.69 -8.47 -4.26
CA ALA A 11 0.25 -9.08 -3.00
C ALA A 11 -0.97 -8.39 -2.39
N TYR A 12 -1.10 -7.07 -2.57
CA TYR A 12 -2.11 -6.25 -1.90
C TYR A 12 -3.12 -5.58 -2.84
N LYS A 13 -3.39 -6.16 -4.02
CA LYS A 13 -4.38 -5.63 -4.98
C LYS A 13 -5.74 -5.39 -4.32
N GLY A 14 -6.27 -4.17 -4.47
CA GLY A 14 -7.57 -3.79 -3.92
C GLY A 14 -7.59 -3.62 -2.39
N LEU A 15 -6.43 -3.50 -1.76
CA LEU A 15 -6.30 -3.32 -0.32
C LEU A 15 -5.64 -1.98 0.02
N TRP A 16 -6.01 -1.47 1.19
CA TRP A 16 -5.28 -0.42 1.88
C TRP A 16 -4.05 -1.02 2.55
N VAL A 17 -2.88 -0.45 2.27
CA VAL A 17 -1.60 -0.83 2.83
C VAL A 17 -1.06 0.32 3.64
N ALA A 18 -0.71 0.05 4.89
CA ALA A 18 -0.02 0.95 5.78
C ALA A 18 1.48 0.63 5.73
N LEU A 19 2.25 1.54 5.16
CA LEU A 19 3.71 1.49 5.02
C LEU A 19 4.40 2.26 6.15
N ALA A 20 5.62 1.87 6.49
CA ALA A 20 6.46 2.65 7.40
C ALA A 20 7.12 3.84 6.66
N GLU A 21 7.91 4.63 7.39
CA GLU A 21 8.63 5.80 6.84
C GLU A 21 9.62 5.45 5.71
N ASP A 22 10.00 4.17 5.60
CA ASP A 22 10.86 3.64 4.56
C ASP A 22 10.13 3.30 3.25
N GLU A 23 8.81 3.54 3.18
CA GLU A 23 7.92 3.26 2.04
C GLU A 23 7.96 1.81 1.52
N THR A 24 8.59 0.91 2.26
CA THR A 24 8.90 -0.47 1.83
C THR A 24 8.44 -1.48 2.86
N THR A 25 8.43 -1.11 4.14
CA THR A 25 7.96 -1.98 5.22
C THR A 25 6.45 -1.90 5.37
N VAL A 26 5.77 -3.03 5.16
CA VAL A 26 4.32 -3.13 5.38
C VAL A 26 4.02 -3.37 6.85
N LEU A 27 3.49 -2.33 7.50
CA LEU A 27 3.06 -2.37 8.88
C LEU A 27 1.66 -2.99 9.01
N GLY A 28 0.80 -2.82 8.02
CA GLY A 28 -0.54 -3.40 8.01
C GLY A 28 -1.20 -3.37 6.64
N ALA A 29 -2.18 -4.26 6.43
CA ALA A 29 -3.01 -4.24 5.23
C ALA A 29 -4.47 -4.60 5.56
N GLY A 30 -5.42 -4.08 4.79
CA GLY A 30 -6.84 -4.39 4.96
C GLY A 30 -7.73 -3.80 3.88
N LYS A 31 -8.99 -4.25 3.80
CA LYS A 31 -9.97 -3.73 2.82
C LYS A 31 -10.38 -2.28 3.08
N THR A 32 -10.17 -1.79 4.30
CA THR A 32 -10.51 -0.43 4.71
C THR A 32 -9.31 0.26 5.34
N VAL A 33 -9.27 1.58 5.23
CA VAL A 33 -8.27 2.43 5.89
C VAL A 33 -8.16 2.09 7.37
N ARG A 34 -9.30 1.99 8.07
CA ARG A 34 -9.35 1.66 9.50
C ARG A 34 -8.67 0.33 9.81
N ALA A 35 -8.93 -0.72 9.04
CA ALA A 35 -8.32 -2.03 9.26
C ALA A 35 -6.79 -1.99 9.07
N ALA A 36 -6.32 -1.32 8.02
CA ALA A 36 -4.89 -1.16 7.77
C ALA A 36 -4.19 -0.35 8.89
N LEU A 37 -4.83 0.72 9.36
CA LEU A 37 -4.34 1.59 10.43
C LEU A 37 -4.29 0.87 11.78
N LEU A 38 -5.31 0.07 12.09
CA LEU A 38 -5.36 -0.75 13.31
C LEU A 38 -4.27 -1.83 13.30
N ALA A 39 -4.04 -2.47 12.15
CA ALA A 39 -2.95 -3.43 11.96
C ALA A 39 -1.57 -2.75 12.11
N ALA A 40 -1.40 -1.55 11.53
CA ALA A 40 -0.15 -0.80 11.63
C ALA A 40 0.14 -0.32 13.07
N LYS A 41 -0.87 0.18 13.78
CA LYS A 41 -0.75 0.60 15.20
C LYS A 41 -0.27 -0.53 16.12
N LYS A 42 -0.59 -1.79 15.81
CA LYS A 42 -0.09 -2.95 16.56
C LYS A 42 1.40 -3.20 16.35
N LYS A 43 1.95 -2.85 15.19
CA LYS A 43 3.35 -3.09 14.84
C LYS A 43 4.26 -1.90 15.11
N SER A 44 3.76 -0.69 14.94
CA SER A 44 4.53 0.53 15.15
C SER A 44 3.65 1.65 15.69
N PRO A 45 4.10 2.39 16.72
CA PRO A 45 3.40 3.56 17.24
C PRO A 45 3.55 4.80 16.33
N LYS A 46 4.44 4.75 15.33
CA LYS A 46 4.67 5.85 14.39
C LYS A 46 3.53 5.97 13.37
N MET A 47 3.33 7.18 12.85
CA MET A 47 2.29 7.45 11.84
C MET A 47 2.66 6.76 10.51
N PRO A 48 1.89 5.76 10.05
CA PRO A 48 2.20 5.03 8.83
C PRO A 48 1.69 5.77 7.58
N PHE A 49 2.34 5.54 6.45
CA PHE A 49 1.87 5.99 5.13
C PHE A 49 0.76 5.07 4.64
N LEU A 50 -0.44 5.62 4.42
CA LEU A 50 -1.59 4.87 3.94
C LEU A 50 -1.70 4.98 2.43
N THR A 51 -1.67 3.82 1.76
CA THR A 51 -1.69 3.74 0.31
C THR A 51 -2.77 2.76 -0.11
N HIS A 52 -3.66 3.19 -1.00
CA HIS A 52 -4.66 2.32 -1.59
C HIS A 52 -4.12 1.73 -2.88
N ILE A 53 -3.95 0.40 -2.91
CA ILE A 53 -3.51 -0.30 -4.12
C ILE A 53 -4.73 -0.54 -4.99
N PRO A 54 -4.81 0.02 -6.21
CA PRO A 54 -5.92 -0.25 -7.11
C PRO A 54 -5.95 -1.72 -7.52
N GLU A 55 -7.15 -2.29 -7.63
CA GLU A 55 -7.34 -3.69 -8.03
C GLU A 55 -6.89 -3.92 -9.49
N LYS A 56 -7.11 -2.92 -10.34
CA LYS A 56 -6.71 -2.93 -11.75
C LYS A 56 -5.75 -1.79 -12.01
N ILE A 57 -4.58 -2.12 -12.56
CA ILE A 57 -3.66 -1.14 -13.12
C ILE A 57 -4.21 -0.81 -14.50
N VAL A 58 -4.99 0.26 -14.60
CA VAL A 58 -5.51 0.74 -15.88
C VAL A 58 -4.43 1.62 -16.49
N SER A 59 -3.53 1.01 -17.26
CA SER A 59 -2.50 1.74 -18.00
C SER A 59 -3.15 2.52 -19.14
N TYR A 60 -3.17 3.85 -19.01
CA TYR A 60 -3.58 4.74 -20.08
C TYR A 60 -2.36 5.06 -20.96
N VAL A 61 -2.42 4.65 -22.21
CA VAL A 61 -1.44 5.04 -23.23
C VAL A 61 -2.18 5.98 -24.16
N GLY A 62 -1.81 7.26 -24.17
CA GLY A 62 -2.42 8.25 -25.06
C GLY A 62 -2.22 7.78 -26.51
N SER A 63 -3.32 7.60 -27.24
CA SER A 63 -3.24 7.39 -28.68
C SER A 63 -2.95 8.74 -29.32
N ILE A 64 -1.91 8.80 -30.14
CA ILE A 64 -1.49 9.99 -30.89
C ILE A 64 -2.44 10.25 -32.07
#